data_AF-A0A1N7MMK3-F1
#
_entry.id   AF-A0A1N7MMK3-F1
#
_cell.length_a   1.000
_cell.length_b   1.000
_cell.length_c   1.000
_cell.angle_alpha   90.00
_cell.angle_beta   90.00
_cell.angle_gamma   90.00
#
_symmetry.space_group_name_H-M   'P 1'
#
loop_
_entity.id
_entity.type
_entity.pdbx_description
1 polymer ?
#
loop_
_entity_poly.entity_id
_entity_poly.type
_entity_poly.pdbx_seq_one_letter_code
_entity_poly.pdbx_strand_id
1 'polypeptide(L)' 'MDLDDAYANAAHIPEGALYPDRWVAQAAAFRRALGARLTPGLVYGPGRRCRRGWPRGWGGSCRSRGWGIWRP' A
#
# COMPACT_ATOMS: atom_id res chain seq x y z
N MET A 1 7.94 -22.95 -20.26
CA MET A 1 7.88 -22.15 -19.02
C MET A 1 6.79 -21.11 -19.24
N ASP A 2 5.59 -21.38 -18.71
CA ASP A 2 4.34 -20.60 -18.90
C ASP A 2 3.87 -19.93 -17.59
N LEU A 3 4.62 -20.16 -16.50
CA LEU A 3 4.25 -19.67 -15.17
C LEU A 3 4.54 -18.17 -15.02
N ASP A 4 5.51 -17.64 -15.77
CA ASP A 4 5.82 -16.20 -15.72
C ASP A 4 4.65 -15.35 -16.23
N ASP A 5 3.94 -15.81 -17.27
CA ASP A 5 2.73 -15.12 -17.78
C ASP A 5 1.53 -15.31 -16.85
N ALA A 6 1.35 -16.53 -16.31
CA ALA A 6 0.25 -16.84 -15.39
C ALA A 6 0.27 -16.02 -14.09
N TYR A 7 1.45 -15.56 -13.64
CA TYR A 7 1.59 -14.71 -12.45
C TYR A 7 1.79 -13.21 -12.77
N ALA A 8 1.84 -12.85 -14.06
CA ALA A 8 1.94 -11.46 -14.51
C ALA A 8 0.57 -10.77 -14.53
N ASN A 9 -0.08 -10.63 -13.37
CA ASN A 9 -1.43 -10.04 -13.24
C ASN A 9 -1.60 -8.71 -14.02
N ALA A 10 -0.57 -7.87 -14.05
CA ALA A 10 -0.62 -6.57 -14.73
C ALA A 10 -0.77 -6.70 -16.26
N ALA A 11 -0.34 -7.81 -16.88
CA ALA A 11 -0.48 -8.05 -18.32
C ALA A 11 -1.95 -8.31 -18.73
N HIS A 12 -2.75 -8.82 -17.81
CA HIS A 12 -4.16 -9.19 -18.03
C HIS A 12 -5.16 -8.09 -17.60
N ILE A 13 -4.65 -6.96 -17.09
CA ILE A 13 -5.46 -5.82 -16.65
C ILE A 13 -5.23 -4.66 -17.62
N PRO A 14 -6.29 -4.05 -18.19
CA PRO A 14 -6.17 -2.83 -18.98
C PRO A 14 -5.39 -1.75 -18.20
N GLU A 15 -4.36 -1.20 -18.83
CA GLU A 15 -3.43 -0.24 -18.21
C GLU A 15 -2.80 -0.74 -16.89
N GLY A 16 -2.67 -2.06 -16.71
CA GLY A 16 -2.13 -2.71 -15.52
C GLY A 16 -0.80 -2.13 -15.04
N ALA A 17 0.08 -1.81 -15.99
CA ALA A 17 1.38 -1.21 -15.74
C ALA A 17 1.32 0.23 -15.19
N LEU A 18 0.21 0.96 -15.37
CA LEU A 18 0.04 2.34 -14.92
C LEU A 18 -0.51 2.44 -13.48
N TYR A 19 -1.07 1.37 -12.94
CA TYR A 19 -1.65 1.39 -11.60
C TYR A 19 -0.65 1.67 -10.47
N PRO A 20 0.60 1.17 -10.50
CA PRO A 20 1.60 1.51 -9.47
C PRO A 20 1.77 3.02 -9.29
N ASP A 21 1.94 3.77 -10.39
CA ASP A 21 2.12 5.21 -10.34
C ASP A 21 0.85 5.93 -9.85
N ARG A 22 -0.32 5.49 -10.32
CA ARG A 22 -1.62 6.00 -9.86
C ARG A 22 -1.80 5.80 -8.36
N TRP A 23 -1.46 4.63 -7.83
CA TRP A 23 -1.56 4.33 -6.40
C TRP A 23 -0.59 5.16 -5.57
N VAL A 24 0.65 5.36 -6.03
CA VAL A 24 1.64 6.23 -5.36
C VAL A 24 1.10 7.65 -5.24
N ALA A 25 0.60 8.21 -6.34
CA ALA A 25 0.03 9.56 -6.37
C ALA A 25 -1.19 9.70 -5.46
N GLN A 26 -2.15 8.79 -5.56
CA GLN A 26 -3.37 8.81 -4.76
C GLN A 26 -3.09 8.60 -3.27
N ALA A 27 -2.18 7.68 -2.92
CA ALA A 27 -1.82 7.44 -1.53
C ALA A 27 -1.10 8.67 -0.92
N ALA A 28 -0.29 9.38 -1.70
CA ALA A 28 0.31 10.65 -1.25
C ALA A 28 -0.75 11.73 -1.02
N ALA A 29 -1.70 11.89 -1.95
CA ALA A 29 -2.82 12.82 -1.81
C ALA A 29 -3.68 12.50 -0.58
N PHE A 30 -3.99 11.22 -0.35
CA PHE A 30 -4.75 10.77 0.81
C PHE A 30 -4.04 11.08 2.14
N ARG A 31 -2.73 10.81 2.24
CA ARG A 31 -1.96 11.15 3.44
C ARG A 31 -1.93 12.65 3.70
N ARG A 32 -1.83 13.48 2.65
CA ARG A 32 -1.92 14.94 2.77
C ARG A 32 -3.29 15.38 3.28
N ALA A 33 -4.37 14.80 2.75
CA ALA A 33 -5.74 15.12 3.16
C ALA A 33 -6.04 14.72 4.61
N LEU A 34 -5.45 13.64 5.12
CA LEU A 34 -5.59 13.24 6.53
C LEU A 34 -4.93 14.24 7.50
N GLY A 35 -3.85 14.90 7.08
CA GLY A 35 -3.13 15.90 7.87
C GLY A 35 -2.81 15.39 9.29
N ALA A 36 -3.19 16.18 10.29
CA ALA A 36 -2.94 15.87 11.71
C ALA A 36 -3.61 14.58 12.19
N ARG A 37 -4.64 14.06 11.49
CA ARG A 37 -5.32 12.80 11.87
C ARG A 37 -4.46 11.58 11.61
N LEU A 38 -3.40 11.67 10.83
CA LEU A 38 -2.48 10.56 10.58
C LEU A 38 -1.39 10.52 11.67
N THR A 39 -1.24 9.38 12.33
CA THR A 39 -0.01 9.05 13.08
C THR A 39 0.90 8.22 12.17
N PRO A 40 1.95 8.79 11.57
CA PRO A 40 2.88 8.04 10.74
C PRO A 40 3.87 7.21 11.59
N GLY A 41 4.39 6.13 11.01
CA GLY A 41 5.59 5.47 11.52
C GLY A 41 5.46 4.69 12.84
N LEU A 42 4.24 4.33 13.26
CA LEU A 42 4.01 3.53 14.46
C LEU A 42 4.74 2.19 14.36
N VAL A 43 5.70 1.97 15.27
CA VAL A 43 6.53 0.77 15.33
C VAL A 43 5.72 -0.40 15.90
N TYR A 44 5.79 -1.56 15.26
CA TYR A 44 5.13 -2.79 15.73
C TYR A 44 6.07 -4.00 15.76
N GLY A 45 7.37 -3.78 15.52
CA GLY A 45 8.39 -4.82 15.56
C GLY A 45 9.78 -4.22 15.31
N PRO A 46 10.84 -5.02 15.45
CA PRO A 46 12.22 -4.54 15.42
C PRO A 46 12.73 -4.16 14.02
N GLY A 47 12.14 -4.72 12.96
CA GLY A 47 12.59 -4.50 11.59
C GLY A 47 12.28 -3.08 11.07
N ARG A 48 13.11 -2.55 10.15
CA ARG A 48 12.87 -1.23 9.54
C ARG A 48 11.50 -1.11 8.86
N ARG A 49 11.00 -2.22 8.28
CA ARG A 49 9.69 -2.31 7.62
C ARG A 49 8.52 -2.57 8.59
N CYS A 50 8.80 -2.84 9.87
CA CYS A 50 7.78 -3.07 10.90
C CYS A 50 7.20 -1.74 11.42
N ARG A 51 6.73 -0.90 10.50
CA ARG A 51 6.14 0.42 10.77
C ARG A 51 4.83 0.56 10.01
N ARG A 52 3.84 1.22 10.62
CA ARG A 52 2.55 1.49 9.98
C ARG A 52 2.04 2.91 10.21
N GLY A 53 1.20 3.39 9.30
CA GLY A 53 0.38 4.58 9.56
C GLY A 53 -0.89 4.22 10.33
N TRP A 54 -1.35 5.11 11.19
CA TRP A 54 -2.61 4.96 11.91
C TRP A 54 -3.46 6.24 11.76
N PRO A 55 -4.53 6.22 10.95
CA PRO A 55 -5.47 7.33 10.88
C PRO A 55 -6.38 7.34 12.13
N ARG A 56 -6.59 8.52 12.72
CA ARG A 56 -7.40 8.73 13.92
C ARG A 56 -8.81 9.22 13.57
N GLY A 57 -9.76 8.91 14.45
CA GLY A 57 -11.15 9.40 14.36
C GLY A 57 -12.02 8.66 13.34
N TRP A 58 -11.69 7.40 13.04
CA TRP A 58 -12.60 6.47 12.39
C TRP A 58 -13.11 5.55 13.50
N GLY A 59 -14.42 5.38 13.67
CA GLY A 59 -14.99 4.54 14.72
C GLY A 59 -14.59 3.08 14.50
N GLY A 60 -13.96 2.44 15.50
CA GLY A 60 -13.48 1.06 15.42
C GLY A 60 -12.08 0.91 14.79
N SER A 61 -11.53 -0.31 14.81
CA SER A 61 -10.22 -0.60 14.22
C SER A 61 -10.35 -1.26 12.84
N CYS A 62 -10.18 -0.49 11.76
CA CYS A 62 -9.99 -1.03 10.41
C CYS A 62 -8.50 -1.04 10.06
N ARG A 63 -7.98 -2.16 9.55
CA ARG A 63 -6.56 -2.32 9.21
C ARG A 63 -6.41 -2.74 7.75
N SER A 64 -5.52 -2.07 7.02
CA SER A 64 -5.12 -2.42 5.66
C SER A 64 -3.67 -2.91 5.63
N ARG A 65 -3.36 -3.81 4.68
CA ARG A 65 -1.99 -4.22 4.34
C ARG A 65 -1.79 -4.06 2.84
N GLY A 66 -0.70 -3.40 2.45
CA GLY A 66 -0.30 -3.35 1.04
C GLY A 66 0.07 -4.75 0.55
N TRP A 67 -0.21 -5.04 -0.71
CA TRP A 67 0.05 -6.34 -1.34
C TRP A 67 0.82 -6.14 -2.65
N GLY A 68 1.54 -7.18 -3.08
CA GLY A 68 2.40 -7.17 -4.27
C GLY A 68 3.36 -8.36 -4.24
N ILE A 69 4.10 -8.56 -5.33
CA ILE A 69 5.12 -9.62 -5.40
C ILE A 69 6.22 -9.29 -4.38
N TRP A 70 6.39 -10.17 -3.39
CA TRP A 70 7.43 -9.99 -2.38
C TRP A 70 8.81 -10.10 -3.02
N ARG A 71 9.63 -9.08 -2.82
CA ARG A 71 11.04 -9.07 -3.16
C ARG A 71 11.85 -8.92 -1.87
N PRO A 72 12.91 -9.71 -1.66
CA PRO A 72 13.70 -9.70 -0.43
C PRO A 72 14.31 -8.32 -0.13
#